data_AF-A0A954UGK2-F1
#
_entry.id   AF-A0A954UGK2-F1
#
_cell.length_a   1.000
_cell.length_b   1.000
_cell.length_c   1.000
_cell.angle_alpha   90.00
_cell.angle_beta   90.00
_cell.angle_gamma   90.00
#
_symmetry.space_group_name_H-M   'P 1'
#
loop_
_entity.id
_entity.type
_entity.pdbx_description
1 polymer ?
#
loop_
_entity_poly.entity_id
_entity_poly.type
_entity_poly.pdbx_seq_one_letter_code
_entity_poly.pdbx_strand_id
1 'polypeptide(L)'
;LADLRLPFELRGSLRNADRKRSGNERSHCIKLRQGDLVCFNLLKNSSTIDRLAVSSIWRKAAGEVWDWFALIDRNLPPMNSSREQVTLAEQLFGFVQAGKSEHKVKALAGRLRFSSGRLCLANQTGKADESQETTPILGSPKPPSPQLYFHHANSDQAVRKSQMPGEAGGTIRPLGRKWYWHHRTVAWQSLDPHDARTKKQKTRIRPLRAGLEFVFDVEFTNLSRRELALLAYALRPQPEFRHRLGLGKPLGLGTVQVQPLGLFLTDRRGRYETDDLFGSPRYHRVAVCDGASPTDLELKLAAVDVQRRYRRELEAWRATTSDSPAPDWQALCQEAIRLLDQPEFGLADTRAALESLGNPATTADAPIHYPRLPDPLLPRVKIDGRERPNTEAELFRWHTLNQERPLPQRLSPLSHDAPQPNKLRRESPFMFFLHA
;
A
#
# COMPACT_ATOMS: atom_id res chain seq x y z
N LEU A 1 -0.51 30.93 -18.32
CA LEU A 1 -1.35 31.92 -19.01
C LEU A 1 -2.55 31.17 -19.57
N ALA A 2 -3.75 31.40 -19.01
CA ALA A 2 -4.98 30.82 -19.54
C ALA A 2 -5.37 31.61 -20.81
N ASP A 3 -5.68 30.92 -21.91
CA ASP A 3 -6.17 31.58 -23.12
C ASP A 3 -7.56 32.14 -22.84
N LEU A 4 -7.66 33.46 -22.71
CA LEU A 4 -8.88 34.19 -22.40
C LEU A 4 -9.93 34.12 -23.52
N ARG A 5 -9.60 33.53 -24.68
CA ARG A 5 -10.53 33.29 -25.80
C ARG A 5 -11.28 31.97 -25.68
N LEU A 6 -10.84 31.06 -24.82
CA LEU A 6 -11.60 29.85 -24.51
C LEU A 6 -12.59 30.21 -23.42
N PRO A 7 -13.91 30.07 -23.67
CA PRO A 7 -14.89 30.40 -22.65
C PRO A 7 -14.69 29.43 -21.47
N PHE A 8 -14.30 29.97 -20.31
CA PHE A 8 -14.03 29.19 -19.09
C PHE A 8 -15.29 28.43 -18.63
N GLU A 9 -16.44 28.91 -19.07
CA GLU A 9 -17.72 28.23 -19.01
C GLU A 9 -18.20 27.87 -20.42
N LEU A 10 -18.52 26.60 -20.67
CA LEU A 10 -19.17 26.17 -21.92
C LEU A 10 -20.38 27.08 -22.18
N ARG A 11 -20.53 27.56 -23.43
CA ARG A 11 -21.61 28.45 -23.88
C ARG A 11 -23.00 27.82 -23.64
N GLY A 12 -23.52 27.95 -22.42
CA GLY A 12 -24.75 27.27 -21.99
C GLY A 12 -24.73 26.63 -20.59
N SER A 13 -23.63 26.71 -19.84
CA SER A 13 -23.51 26.27 -18.44
C SER A 13 -24.59 26.86 -17.51
N LEU A 14 -25.07 28.08 -17.78
CA LEU A 14 -26.13 28.78 -17.05
C LEU A 14 -27.51 28.65 -17.69
N ARG A 15 -27.78 27.61 -18.50
CA ARG A 15 -29.12 27.35 -19.03
C ARG A 15 -29.95 26.64 -17.96
N ASN A 16 -30.49 27.40 -17.00
CA ASN A 16 -31.67 27.14 -16.14
C ASN A 16 -31.74 28.05 -14.89
N ALA A 17 -30.97 29.14 -14.81
CA ALA A 17 -30.89 29.99 -13.61
C ALA A 17 -32.18 30.76 -13.25
N ASP A 18 -33.15 30.86 -14.16
CA ASP A 18 -34.42 31.53 -13.89
C ASP A 18 -35.60 30.55 -13.87
N ARG A 19 -35.94 30.05 -12.68
CA ARG A 19 -37.32 29.70 -12.31
C ARG A 19 -37.48 29.64 -10.79
N LYS A 20 -37.83 30.79 -10.19
CA LYS A 20 -38.63 30.79 -8.95
C LYS A 20 -40.02 30.24 -9.29
N ARG A 21 -40.41 29.09 -8.74
CA ARG A 21 -41.72 28.86 -8.05
C ARG A 21 -41.97 27.38 -7.68
N SER A 22 -42.36 27.24 -6.40
CA SER A 22 -43.23 26.23 -5.76
C SER A 22 -43.01 24.73 -6.03
N GLY A 23 -42.76 23.99 -4.96
CA GLY A 23 -42.82 22.52 -4.95
C GLY A 23 -41.45 21.86 -4.94
N ASN A 24 -41.29 20.86 -4.09
CA ASN A 24 -40.02 20.34 -3.58
C ASN A 24 -39.23 19.44 -4.55
N GLU A 25 -39.19 19.73 -5.84
CA GLU A 25 -38.41 18.96 -6.82
C GLU A 25 -37.68 19.88 -7.82
N ARG A 26 -36.35 19.98 -7.67
CA ARG A 26 -35.50 20.62 -8.68
C ARG A 26 -35.47 19.73 -9.93
N SER A 27 -36.27 20.04 -10.93
CA SER A 27 -36.16 19.42 -12.25
C SER A 27 -34.90 19.93 -12.97
N HIS A 28 -33.87 19.08 -13.04
CA HIS A 28 -32.63 19.35 -13.78
C HIS A 28 -32.81 19.17 -15.31
N CYS A 29 -33.89 19.70 -15.89
CA CYS A 29 -34.18 19.53 -17.31
C CYS A 29 -33.39 20.53 -18.15
N ILE A 30 -32.25 20.10 -18.69
CA ILE A 30 -31.47 20.86 -19.67
C ILE A 30 -32.21 20.82 -21.02
N LYS A 31 -32.52 21.99 -21.61
CA LYS A 31 -33.06 22.08 -22.98
C LYS A 31 -31.94 22.21 -24.01
N LEU A 32 -31.84 21.25 -24.92
CA LEU A 32 -30.92 21.29 -26.05
C LEU A 32 -31.32 22.36 -27.07
N ARG A 33 -30.34 22.95 -27.73
CA ARG A 33 -30.50 23.89 -28.84
C ARG A 33 -29.75 23.37 -30.06
N GLN A 34 -30.16 23.83 -31.23
CA GLN A 34 -29.45 23.55 -32.48
C GLN A 34 -27.97 23.96 -32.36
N GLY A 35 -27.06 23.06 -32.72
CA GLY A 35 -25.61 23.25 -32.63
C GLY A 35 -24.97 22.80 -31.29
N ASP A 36 -25.76 22.34 -30.31
CA ASP A 36 -25.19 21.76 -29.10
C ASP A 36 -24.52 20.41 -29.42
N LEU A 37 -23.28 20.24 -28.94
CA LEU A 37 -22.60 18.95 -28.96
C LEU A 37 -23.06 18.12 -27.76
N VAL A 38 -23.67 16.98 -28.05
CA VAL A 38 -24.18 16.06 -27.04
C VAL A 38 -23.63 14.67 -27.26
N CYS A 39 -23.41 13.96 -26.16
CA CYS A 39 -23.23 12.52 -26.18
C CYS A 39 -24.50 11.88 -25.63
N PHE A 40 -24.99 10.83 -26.30
CA PHE A 40 -26.18 10.12 -25.86
C PHE A 40 -26.01 8.61 -26.03
N ASN A 41 -26.72 7.86 -25.19
CA ASN A 41 -26.93 6.43 -25.36
C ASN A 41 -28.37 6.19 -25.75
N LEU A 42 -28.59 5.26 -26.68
CA LEU A 42 -29.92 4.76 -27.01
C LEU A 42 -30.29 3.60 -26.08
N LEU A 43 -31.59 3.46 -25.80
CA LEU A 43 -32.14 2.22 -25.29
C LEU A 43 -31.91 1.10 -26.32
N LYS A 44 -31.60 -0.10 -25.84
CA LYS A 44 -31.27 -1.24 -26.71
C LYS A 44 -32.44 -1.50 -27.68
N ASN A 45 -32.15 -1.54 -28.97
CA ASN A 45 -33.13 -1.73 -30.05
C ASN A 45 -34.23 -0.64 -30.10
N SER A 46 -33.92 0.59 -29.70
CA SER A 46 -34.86 1.71 -29.71
C SER A 46 -34.23 2.98 -30.28
N SER A 47 -35.07 3.86 -30.81
CA SER A 47 -34.71 5.24 -31.15
C SER A 47 -34.78 6.19 -29.95
N THR A 48 -35.20 5.69 -28.78
CA THR A 48 -35.31 6.47 -27.55
C THR A 48 -33.96 6.59 -26.85
N ILE A 49 -33.63 7.80 -26.40
CA ILE A 49 -32.41 8.12 -25.66
C ILE A 49 -32.56 7.69 -24.19
N ASP A 50 -31.68 6.80 -23.73
CA ASP A 50 -31.55 6.37 -22.31
C ASP A 50 -30.82 7.42 -21.47
N ARG A 51 -29.74 8.01 -22.02
CA ARG A 51 -28.90 8.99 -21.33
C ARG A 51 -28.42 10.06 -22.28
N LEU A 52 -28.35 11.29 -21.80
CA LEU A 52 -27.91 12.46 -22.54
C LEU A 52 -26.95 13.28 -21.66
N ALA A 53 -25.81 13.70 -22.22
CA ALA A 53 -24.85 14.54 -21.52
C ALA A 53 -24.35 15.70 -22.40
N VAL A 54 -24.26 16.88 -21.79
CA VAL A 54 -23.72 18.11 -22.38
C VAL A 54 -22.31 18.31 -21.81
N SER A 55 -21.30 17.71 -22.44
CA SER A 55 -19.88 17.90 -22.06
C SER A 55 -18.98 17.63 -23.27
N SER A 56 -17.92 18.42 -23.42
CA SER A 56 -16.86 18.18 -24.41
C SER A 56 -16.02 16.93 -24.11
N ILE A 57 -16.04 16.45 -22.87
CA ILE A 57 -15.39 15.20 -22.46
C ILE A 57 -16.40 14.41 -21.62
N TRP A 58 -17.05 13.44 -22.26
CA TRP A 58 -17.95 12.53 -21.56
C TRP A 58 -17.16 11.43 -20.84
N ARG A 59 -17.53 11.18 -19.58
CA ARG A 59 -17.03 10.05 -18.81
C ARG A 59 -18.21 9.20 -18.40
N LYS A 60 -18.32 8.01 -19.00
CA LYS A 60 -19.21 6.98 -18.49
C LYS A 60 -18.57 6.37 -17.25
N ALA A 61 -19.28 6.40 -16.12
CA ALA A 61 -18.88 5.61 -14.95
C ALA A 61 -18.85 4.13 -15.35
N ALA A 62 -17.70 3.49 -15.19
CA ALA A 62 -17.46 2.10 -15.57
C ALA A 62 -17.27 1.26 -14.31
N GLY A 63 -18.21 1.33 -13.36
CA GLY A 63 -18.07 0.74 -12.03
C GLY A 63 -16.89 1.33 -11.23
N GLU A 64 -16.84 1.07 -9.94
CA GLU A 64 -15.64 1.34 -9.15
C GLU A 64 -14.71 0.12 -9.26
N VAL A 65 -13.38 0.35 -9.28
CA VAL A 65 -12.38 -0.75 -9.20
C VAL A 65 -12.67 -1.65 -7.99
N TRP A 66 -13.20 -1.02 -6.96
CA TRP A 66 -13.65 -1.61 -5.71
C TRP A 66 -14.71 -2.69 -5.86
N ASP A 67 -15.71 -2.45 -6.72
CA ASP A 67 -16.80 -3.38 -6.96
C ASP A 67 -16.28 -4.70 -7.54
N TRP A 68 -15.12 -4.64 -8.23
CA TRP A 68 -14.52 -5.81 -8.85
C TRP A 68 -13.90 -6.76 -7.84
N PHE A 69 -13.27 -6.25 -6.77
CA PHE A 69 -12.68 -7.12 -5.73
C PHE A 69 -13.72 -8.00 -5.04
N ALA A 70 -14.95 -7.50 -4.89
CA ALA A 70 -16.08 -8.26 -4.34
C ALA A 70 -16.45 -9.50 -5.18
N LEU A 71 -16.18 -9.47 -6.50
CA LEU A 71 -16.46 -10.58 -7.41
C LEU A 71 -15.40 -11.70 -7.35
N ILE A 72 -14.26 -11.45 -6.70
CA ILE A 72 -13.19 -12.44 -6.52
C ILE A 72 -13.34 -13.11 -5.17
N ASP A 73 -13.39 -12.29 -4.12
CA ASP A 73 -13.70 -12.74 -2.77
C ASP A 73 -14.47 -11.62 -2.09
N ARG A 74 -15.63 -11.98 -1.57
CA ARG A 74 -16.53 -11.08 -0.82
C ARG A 74 -15.85 -10.42 0.38
N ASN A 75 -14.74 -10.95 0.88
CA ASN A 75 -13.99 -10.46 2.03
C ASN A 75 -12.83 -9.50 1.68
N LEU A 76 -12.46 -9.36 0.41
CA LEU A 76 -11.41 -8.41 -0.01
C LEU A 76 -11.84 -6.94 0.11
N PRO A 77 -13.08 -6.56 -0.22
CA PRO A 77 -13.58 -5.23 0.11
C PRO A 77 -13.71 -5.08 1.64
N PRO A 78 -13.49 -3.88 2.19
CA PRO A 78 -13.85 -3.54 3.57
C PRO A 78 -15.27 -3.93 3.91
N MET A 79 -15.51 -4.19 5.19
CA MET A 79 -16.82 -4.55 5.72
C MET A 79 -17.92 -3.65 5.15
N ASN A 80 -18.97 -4.27 4.64
CA ASN A 80 -20.10 -3.61 3.99
C ASN A 80 -21.39 -4.38 4.32
N SER A 81 -22.53 -3.87 3.86
CA SER A 81 -23.84 -4.44 4.17
C SER A 81 -24.05 -5.86 3.67
N SER A 82 -23.37 -6.29 2.60
CA SER A 82 -23.50 -7.65 2.05
C SER A 82 -22.62 -8.68 2.76
N ARG A 83 -21.85 -8.29 3.79
CA ARG A 83 -20.98 -9.17 4.55
C ARG A 83 -21.51 -9.42 5.96
N GLU A 84 -21.38 -10.66 6.40
CA GLU A 84 -21.75 -11.11 7.75
C GLU A 84 -20.54 -11.47 8.60
N GLN A 85 -19.40 -11.80 7.97
CA GLN A 85 -18.19 -12.26 8.63
C GLN A 85 -17.10 -11.20 8.60
N VAL A 86 -16.38 -11.09 9.72
CA VAL A 86 -15.22 -10.22 9.90
C VAL A 86 -13.93 -10.97 9.60
N THR A 87 -13.05 -10.36 8.81
CA THR A 87 -11.70 -10.88 8.57
C THR A 87 -10.83 -10.77 9.83
N LEU A 88 -9.74 -11.54 9.89
CA LEU A 88 -8.75 -11.42 10.97
C LEU A 88 -8.18 -10.00 11.06
N ALA A 89 -7.95 -9.33 9.93
CA ALA A 89 -7.50 -7.95 9.90
C ALA A 89 -8.54 -7.00 10.53
N GLU A 90 -9.82 -7.14 10.18
CA GLU A 90 -10.91 -6.36 10.77
C GLU A 90 -11.10 -6.63 12.27
N GLN A 91 -10.87 -7.86 12.73
CA GLN A 91 -10.91 -8.21 14.16
C GLN A 91 -9.79 -7.55 14.98
N LEU A 92 -8.64 -7.25 14.35
CA LEU A 92 -7.49 -6.62 15.00
C LEU A 92 -7.53 -5.09 14.89
N PHE A 93 -7.71 -4.57 13.67
CA PHE A 93 -7.66 -3.14 13.37
C PHE A 93 -9.01 -2.44 13.52
N GLY A 94 -10.11 -3.20 13.60
CA GLY A 94 -11.45 -2.65 13.62
C GLY A 94 -11.94 -2.20 12.24
N PHE A 95 -13.21 -1.79 12.19
CA PHE A 95 -13.83 -1.26 10.98
C PHE A 95 -15.07 -0.43 11.30
N VAL A 96 -15.47 0.39 10.33
CA VAL A 96 -16.82 0.96 10.22
C VAL A 96 -17.37 0.51 8.88
N GLN A 97 -18.60 -0.03 8.87
CA GLN A 97 -19.23 -0.52 7.65
C GLN A 97 -19.25 0.57 6.58
N ALA A 98 -18.74 0.22 5.39
CA ALA A 98 -18.77 1.08 4.22
C ALA A 98 -20.17 1.11 3.59
N GLY A 99 -20.50 2.25 2.98
CA GLY A 99 -21.78 2.48 2.31
C GLY A 99 -22.85 3.10 3.21
N LYS A 100 -23.92 3.59 2.58
CA LYS A 100 -25.08 4.10 3.31
C LYS A 100 -25.89 2.91 3.83
N SER A 101 -26.32 2.98 5.08
CA SER A 101 -27.24 2.01 5.66
C SER A 101 -28.41 2.76 6.31
N GLU A 102 -29.63 2.30 6.03
CA GLU A 102 -30.84 2.77 6.72
C GLU A 102 -31.00 2.11 8.10
N HIS A 103 -30.21 1.08 8.39
CA HIS A 103 -30.18 0.35 9.65
C HIS A 103 -28.93 0.68 10.47
N LYS A 104 -28.83 0.09 11.68
CA LYS A 104 -27.68 0.23 12.56
C LYS A 104 -26.39 -0.21 11.84
N VAL A 105 -25.51 0.76 11.62
CA VAL A 105 -24.19 0.57 10.99
C VAL A 105 -23.37 -0.42 11.81
N LYS A 106 -22.87 -1.49 11.17
CA LYS A 106 -21.93 -2.41 11.82
C LYS A 106 -20.59 -1.70 12.03
N ALA A 107 -20.04 -1.77 13.24
CA ALA A 107 -18.72 -1.26 13.53
C ALA A 107 -18.08 -2.10 14.64
N LEU A 108 -16.75 -2.22 14.57
CA LEU A 108 -15.95 -2.89 15.58
C LEU A 108 -14.75 -2.01 15.92
N ALA A 109 -14.55 -1.73 17.20
CA ALA A 109 -13.37 -1.01 17.66
C ALA A 109 -12.12 -1.89 17.50
N GLY A 110 -11.05 -1.30 16.97
CA GLY A 110 -9.76 -1.99 16.87
C GLY A 110 -9.19 -2.33 18.24
N ARG A 111 -8.52 -3.47 18.33
CA ARG A 111 -7.80 -3.94 19.53
C ARG A 111 -6.31 -3.63 19.49
N LEU A 112 -5.80 -3.07 18.39
CA LEU A 112 -4.43 -2.59 18.23
C LEU A 112 -4.38 -1.06 18.28
N ARG A 113 -3.34 -0.52 18.90
CA ARG A 113 -3.01 0.91 18.90
C ARG A 113 -1.52 1.07 18.67
N PHE A 114 -1.15 2.04 17.84
CA PHE A 114 0.23 2.32 17.49
C PHE A 114 0.60 3.70 18.01
N SER A 115 1.70 3.80 18.74
CA SER A 115 2.25 5.11 19.09
C SER A 115 3.07 5.69 17.94
N SER A 116 3.36 6.99 18.03
CA SER A 116 4.25 7.65 17.08
C SER A 116 5.69 7.17 17.29
N GLY A 117 6.40 6.85 16.21
CA GLY A 117 7.83 6.59 16.22
C GLY A 117 8.61 7.79 16.75
N ARG A 118 9.32 7.61 17.87
CA ARG A 118 10.21 8.61 18.44
C ARG A 118 11.64 8.31 18.04
N LEU A 119 12.31 9.35 17.56
CA LEU A 119 13.67 9.27 17.06
C LEU A 119 14.65 9.01 18.21
N CYS A 120 15.48 7.97 18.09
CA CYS A 120 16.54 7.66 19.04
C CYS A 120 17.75 8.57 18.78
N LEU A 121 18.19 9.33 19.78
CA LEU A 121 19.31 10.29 19.62
C LEU A 121 20.70 9.69 19.88
N ALA A 122 20.77 8.47 20.43
CA ALA A 122 22.02 7.86 20.89
C ALA A 122 23.14 7.80 19.84
N ASN A 123 22.76 7.65 18.56
CA ASN A 123 23.69 7.45 17.44
C ASN A 123 23.62 8.59 16.41
N GLN A 124 23.34 9.82 16.84
CA GLN A 124 23.18 10.95 15.91
C GLN A 124 24.33 11.94 15.92
N THR A 125 25.03 12.00 14.80
CA THR A 125 25.85 13.14 14.39
C THR A 125 25.18 13.83 13.20
N GLY A 126 24.67 15.05 13.39
CA GLY A 126 24.09 15.86 12.31
C GLY A 126 22.57 15.78 12.14
N LYS A 127 22.06 16.31 11.02
CA LYS A 127 20.62 16.39 10.71
C LYS A 127 20.03 15.00 10.43
N ALA A 128 18.75 14.83 10.75
CA ALA A 128 18.01 13.59 10.47
C ALA A 128 17.60 13.47 9.00
N ASP A 129 17.41 14.58 8.31
CA ASP A 129 17.06 14.65 6.90
C ASP A 129 18.30 14.89 6.02
N GLU A 130 18.23 14.35 4.80
CA GLU A 130 19.15 14.67 3.71
C GLU A 130 18.75 16.00 3.04
N SER A 131 19.54 16.44 2.04
CA SER A 131 19.20 17.63 1.25
C SER A 131 17.86 17.46 0.53
N GLN A 132 17.20 18.59 0.30
CA GLN A 132 15.95 18.60 -0.44
C GLN A 132 16.20 18.49 -1.93
N GLU A 133 15.76 17.39 -2.54
CA GLU A 133 15.97 17.12 -3.96
C GLU A 133 14.66 16.78 -4.68
N THR A 134 14.71 16.70 -6.01
CA THR A 134 13.57 16.39 -6.87
C THR A 134 13.61 14.93 -7.30
N THR A 135 12.50 14.21 -7.15
CA THR A 135 12.37 12.83 -7.65
C THR A 135 12.09 12.81 -9.16
N PRO A 136 12.42 11.72 -9.87
CA PRO A 136 11.77 11.36 -11.12
C PRO A 136 10.25 11.35 -10.97
N ILE A 137 9.55 11.29 -12.10
CA ILE A 137 8.09 11.15 -12.11
C ILE A 137 7.73 9.82 -11.44
N LEU A 138 7.10 9.88 -10.26
CA LEU A 138 6.60 8.73 -9.51
C LEU A 138 5.27 8.20 -10.08
N GLY A 139 5.03 8.44 -11.37
CA GLY A 139 3.78 8.18 -12.05
C GLY A 139 3.41 6.71 -11.92
N SER A 140 2.32 6.43 -11.20
CA SER A 140 1.70 5.12 -11.27
C SER A 140 0.79 5.07 -12.49
N PRO A 141 0.68 3.93 -13.18
CA PRO A 141 -0.43 3.71 -14.11
C PRO A 141 -1.72 4.05 -13.38
N LYS A 142 -2.48 5.01 -13.92
CA LYS A 142 -3.78 5.34 -13.34
C LYS A 142 -4.72 4.15 -13.57
N PRO A 143 -5.79 4.02 -12.77
CA PRO A 143 -6.82 2.97 -12.89
C PRO A 143 -7.29 2.58 -14.31
N PRO A 144 -7.22 3.42 -15.38
CA PRO A 144 -7.42 2.93 -16.75
C PRO A 144 -6.39 1.92 -17.30
N SER A 145 -5.45 1.39 -16.50
CA SER A 145 -4.46 0.38 -16.96
C SER A 145 -4.74 -1.03 -16.42
N PRO A 146 -5.86 -1.69 -16.78
CA PRO A 146 -6.27 -2.97 -16.21
C PRO A 146 -5.26 -4.09 -16.46
N GLN A 147 -4.55 -4.09 -17.58
CA GLN A 147 -3.44 -5.01 -17.86
C GLN A 147 -2.34 -5.08 -16.78
N LEU A 148 -2.21 -4.04 -15.94
CA LEU A 148 -1.25 -4.03 -14.84
C LEU A 148 -1.85 -4.50 -13.53
N TYR A 149 -3.15 -4.73 -13.43
CA TYR A 149 -3.81 -5.12 -12.18
C TYR A 149 -4.67 -6.38 -12.33
N PHE A 150 -4.92 -6.82 -13.56
CA PHE A 150 -5.80 -7.92 -13.92
C PHE A 150 -5.18 -8.79 -15.00
N HIS A 151 -5.53 -10.07 -14.99
CA HIS A 151 -5.16 -11.07 -15.98
C HIS A 151 -6.39 -11.91 -16.34
N HIS A 152 -6.35 -12.59 -17.49
CA HIS A 152 -7.34 -13.61 -17.79
C HIS A 152 -6.93 -14.93 -17.11
N ALA A 153 -7.88 -15.61 -16.47
CA ALA A 153 -7.64 -16.87 -15.77
C ALA A 153 -7.14 -17.98 -16.72
N ASN A 154 -7.61 -17.97 -17.97
CA ASN A 154 -7.34 -19.00 -18.98
C ASN A 154 -6.67 -18.44 -20.25
N SER A 155 -6.03 -17.27 -20.18
CA SER A 155 -5.44 -16.64 -21.36
C SER A 155 -4.31 -15.68 -20.99
N ASP A 156 -3.32 -15.61 -21.88
CA ASP A 156 -2.16 -14.73 -21.72
C ASP A 156 -2.33 -13.33 -22.32
N GLN A 157 -3.50 -13.05 -22.90
CA GLN A 157 -3.81 -11.74 -23.47
C GLN A 157 -3.87 -10.63 -22.40
N ALA A 158 -3.54 -9.40 -22.78
CA ALA A 158 -3.76 -8.24 -21.91
C ALA A 158 -5.25 -7.98 -21.74
N VAL A 159 -5.65 -7.70 -20.49
CA VAL A 159 -6.97 -7.17 -20.19
C VAL A 159 -7.07 -5.75 -20.73
N ARG A 160 -7.98 -5.55 -21.69
CA ARG A 160 -8.29 -4.25 -22.27
C ARG A 160 -9.30 -3.51 -21.41
N LYS A 161 -9.19 -2.17 -21.43
CA LYS A 161 -10.15 -1.30 -20.73
C LYS A 161 -11.59 -1.50 -21.18
N SER A 162 -11.81 -1.86 -22.45
CA SER A 162 -13.15 -2.10 -23.01
C SER A 162 -13.83 -3.36 -22.47
N GLN A 163 -13.07 -4.33 -21.96
CA GLN A 163 -13.60 -5.57 -21.37
C GLN A 163 -14.08 -5.37 -19.93
N MET A 164 -13.65 -4.27 -19.30
CA MET A 164 -14.02 -3.91 -17.94
C MET A 164 -15.27 -3.01 -17.95
N PRO A 165 -16.26 -3.23 -17.07
CA PRO A 165 -16.28 -4.23 -15.98
C PRO A 165 -16.93 -5.58 -16.36
N GLY A 166 -17.48 -5.72 -17.58
CA GLY A 166 -18.41 -6.82 -17.92
C GLY A 166 -17.85 -8.24 -17.81
N GLU A 167 -16.54 -8.42 -17.93
CA GLU A 167 -15.87 -9.74 -17.83
C GLU A 167 -15.15 -9.96 -16.48
N ALA A 168 -15.17 -8.97 -15.57
CA ALA A 168 -14.52 -9.03 -14.26
C ALA A 168 -15.21 -10.06 -13.34
N GLY A 169 -14.41 -10.86 -12.61
CA GLY A 169 -14.94 -11.89 -11.70
C GLY A 169 -15.33 -13.21 -12.37
N GLY A 170 -15.48 -13.22 -13.69
CA GLY A 170 -15.57 -14.42 -14.52
C GLY A 170 -14.19 -14.87 -14.99
N THR A 171 -13.90 -14.59 -16.27
CA THR A 171 -12.62 -14.96 -16.91
C THR A 171 -11.48 -14.01 -16.56
N ILE A 172 -11.75 -12.85 -15.96
CA ILE A 172 -10.73 -11.87 -15.54
C ILE A 172 -10.57 -11.86 -14.02
N ARG A 173 -9.33 -12.00 -13.56
CA ARG A 173 -8.92 -12.06 -12.13
C ARG A 173 -7.89 -10.97 -11.83
N PRO A 174 -7.83 -10.45 -10.58
CA PRO A 174 -6.81 -9.51 -10.17
C PRO A 174 -5.47 -10.24 -10.12
N LEU A 175 -4.38 -9.52 -10.34
CA LEU A 175 -3.04 -10.07 -10.14
C LEU A 175 -2.71 -10.18 -8.64
N GLY A 176 -3.35 -9.37 -7.78
CA GLY A 176 -3.25 -9.43 -6.32
C GLY A 176 -2.70 -8.14 -5.68
N ARG A 177 -1.75 -8.24 -4.75
CA ARG A 177 -1.14 -7.08 -4.07
C ARG A 177 0.18 -6.63 -4.71
N LYS A 178 0.21 -5.39 -5.16
CA LYS A 178 1.41 -4.73 -5.70
C LYS A 178 2.54 -4.66 -4.66
N TRP A 179 3.69 -5.26 -4.98
CA TRP A 179 4.91 -5.21 -4.19
C TRP A 179 6.06 -4.51 -4.93
N TYR A 180 6.96 -3.87 -4.18
CA TYR A 180 8.14 -3.18 -4.71
C TYR A 180 9.41 -3.85 -4.20
N TRP A 181 10.32 -4.18 -5.11
CA TRP A 181 11.58 -4.85 -4.78
C TRP A 181 12.50 -3.98 -3.93
N HIS A 182 13.41 -4.62 -3.20
CA HIS A 182 14.50 -3.95 -2.52
C HIS A 182 15.62 -3.65 -3.52
N HIS A 183 15.91 -2.36 -3.71
CA HIS A 183 16.94 -1.96 -4.65
C HIS A 183 18.31 -2.13 -4.02
N ARG A 184 19.24 -2.80 -4.71
CA ARG A 184 20.65 -2.81 -4.33
C ARG A 184 21.30 -1.43 -4.45
N THR A 185 20.98 -0.71 -5.52
CA THR A 185 21.46 0.66 -5.76
C THR A 185 20.27 1.62 -5.81
N VAL A 186 20.27 2.59 -4.91
CA VAL A 186 19.19 3.59 -4.81
C VAL A 186 19.56 4.80 -5.66
N ALA A 187 18.91 4.93 -6.82
CA ALA A 187 19.05 6.08 -7.72
C ALA A 187 17.70 6.81 -7.82
N TRP A 188 17.44 7.67 -6.85
CA TRP A 188 16.13 8.27 -6.61
C TRP A 188 15.99 9.73 -7.05
N GLN A 189 17.10 10.40 -7.37
CA GLN A 189 17.11 11.80 -7.81
C GLN A 189 16.79 11.89 -9.30
N SER A 190 16.07 12.94 -9.69
CA SER A 190 15.77 13.20 -11.09
C SER A 190 17.03 13.60 -11.84
N LEU A 191 17.18 13.07 -13.06
CA LEU A 191 18.28 13.44 -13.93
C LEU A 191 18.12 14.85 -14.52
N ASP A 192 16.88 15.31 -14.69
CA ASP A 192 16.56 16.66 -15.18
C ASP A 192 15.47 17.32 -14.31
N PRO A 193 15.82 17.83 -13.11
CA PRO A 193 14.84 18.38 -12.17
C PRO A 193 14.11 19.63 -12.68
N HIS A 194 14.60 20.27 -13.74
CA HIS A 194 14.10 21.57 -14.22
C HIS A 194 13.36 21.51 -15.56
N ASP A 195 13.22 20.35 -16.22
CA ASP A 195 12.45 20.19 -17.46
C ASP A 195 11.04 20.79 -17.33
N ALA A 196 10.80 21.90 -18.03
CA ALA A 196 9.54 22.63 -17.97
C ALA A 196 8.32 21.79 -18.39
N ARG A 197 8.51 20.76 -19.21
CA ARG A 197 7.44 19.87 -19.69
C ARG A 197 6.95 18.90 -18.62
N THR A 198 7.84 18.48 -17.72
CA THR A 198 7.57 17.42 -16.72
C THR A 198 7.64 17.91 -15.28
N LYS A 199 8.10 19.13 -15.02
CA LYS A 199 8.27 19.73 -13.68
C LYS A 199 7.04 19.57 -12.77
N LYS A 200 5.83 19.70 -13.30
CA LYS A 200 4.58 19.56 -12.53
C LYS A 200 4.26 18.13 -12.09
N GLN A 201 4.92 17.13 -12.68
CA GLN A 201 4.74 15.70 -12.39
C GLN A 201 5.83 15.16 -11.46
N LYS A 202 6.84 15.98 -11.13
CA LYS A 202 7.94 15.66 -10.24
C LYS A 202 7.66 16.22 -8.85
N THR A 203 8.23 15.56 -7.84
CA THR A 203 8.01 15.93 -6.43
C THR A 203 9.33 16.28 -5.78
N ARG A 204 9.36 17.39 -5.03
CA ARG A 204 10.49 17.72 -4.16
C ARG A 204 10.30 17.05 -2.81
N ILE A 205 11.30 16.31 -2.34
CA ILE A 205 11.27 15.59 -1.06
C ILE A 205 12.52 15.88 -0.25
N ARG A 206 12.41 15.72 1.08
CA ARG A 206 13.56 15.58 2.00
C ARG A 206 13.50 14.16 2.58
N PRO A 207 14.31 13.22 2.09
CA PRO A 207 14.34 11.90 2.68
C PRO A 207 15.04 11.94 4.03
N LEU A 208 14.67 11.01 4.91
CA LEU A 208 15.43 10.73 6.12
C LEU A 208 16.70 9.96 5.77
N ARG A 209 17.80 10.27 6.45
CA ARG A 209 19.08 9.56 6.26
C ARG A 209 18.96 8.09 6.65
N ALA A 210 19.79 7.26 6.04
CA ALA A 210 19.92 5.86 6.45
C ALA A 210 20.49 5.73 7.88
N GLY A 211 20.13 4.64 8.57
CA GLY A 211 20.61 4.34 9.92
C GLY A 211 19.91 5.09 11.05
N LEU A 212 18.84 5.85 10.76
CA LEU A 212 18.00 6.37 11.83
C LEU A 212 17.18 5.27 12.49
N GLU A 213 17.15 5.30 13.82
CA GLU A 213 16.34 4.39 14.62
C GLU A 213 15.18 5.15 15.26
N PHE A 214 14.01 4.51 15.27
CA PHE A 214 12.82 5.02 15.92
C PHE A 214 12.26 3.95 16.85
N VAL A 215 11.82 4.34 18.04
CA VAL A 215 11.11 3.48 18.98
C VAL A 215 9.64 3.88 19.01
N PHE A 216 8.77 2.88 18.96
CA PHE A 216 7.33 3.00 19.14
C PHE A 216 6.81 1.75 19.84
N ASP A 217 5.56 1.82 20.31
CA ASP A 217 4.85 0.72 20.95
C ASP A 217 3.60 0.35 20.14
N VAL A 218 3.31 -0.94 20.15
CA VAL A 218 2.05 -1.50 19.67
C VAL A 218 1.30 -2.01 20.88
N GLU A 219 0.33 -1.24 21.36
CA GLU A 219 -0.55 -1.68 22.43
C GLU A 219 -1.63 -2.59 21.86
N PHE A 220 -1.94 -3.67 22.56
CA PHE A 220 -3.05 -4.54 22.21
C PHE A 220 -3.96 -4.83 23.41
N THR A 221 -5.19 -5.23 23.13
CA THR A 221 -6.16 -5.64 24.15
C THR A 221 -6.72 -7.01 23.83
N ASN A 222 -6.54 -7.95 24.77
CA ASN A 222 -7.14 -9.29 24.75
C ASN A 222 -7.01 -9.98 23.38
N LEU A 223 -5.80 -10.00 22.83
CA LEU A 223 -5.52 -10.84 21.67
C LEU A 223 -5.45 -12.29 22.11
N SER A 224 -6.09 -13.16 21.34
CA SER A 224 -5.84 -14.59 21.45
C SER A 224 -4.38 -14.90 21.09
N ARG A 225 -3.94 -16.10 21.44
CA ARG A 225 -2.58 -16.56 21.10
C ARG A 225 -2.31 -16.50 19.59
N ARG A 226 -3.27 -16.96 18.78
CA ARG A 226 -3.19 -16.94 17.31
C ARG A 226 -3.11 -15.53 16.74
N GLU A 227 -3.87 -14.60 17.30
CA GLU A 227 -3.85 -13.19 16.91
C GLU A 227 -2.52 -12.51 17.24
N LEU A 228 -1.97 -12.80 18.43
CA LEU A 228 -0.66 -12.30 18.82
C LEU A 228 0.44 -12.87 17.91
N ALA A 229 0.35 -14.16 17.55
CA ALA A 229 1.27 -14.80 16.60
C ALA A 229 1.22 -14.11 15.23
N LEU A 230 0.03 -13.88 14.68
CA LEU A 230 -0.13 -13.17 13.40
C LEU A 230 0.38 -11.72 13.45
N LEU A 231 0.18 -11.02 14.56
CA LEU A 231 0.74 -9.68 14.76
C LEU A 231 2.28 -9.73 14.79
N ALA A 232 2.86 -10.70 15.50
CA ALA A 232 4.31 -10.88 15.55
C ALA A 232 4.89 -11.16 14.16
N TYR A 233 4.26 -12.08 13.42
CA TYR A 233 4.60 -12.35 12.03
C TYR A 233 4.49 -11.09 11.17
N ALA A 234 3.40 -10.33 11.25
CA ALA A 234 3.24 -9.11 10.46
C ALA A 234 4.30 -8.03 10.75
N LEU A 235 4.79 -7.95 11.99
CA LEU A 235 5.82 -6.99 12.39
C LEU A 235 7.21 -7.42 11.92
N ARG A 236 7.58 -8.69 12.09
CA ARG A 236 8.87 -9.24 11.65
C ARG A 236 8.69 -10.72 11.26
N PRO A 237 8.35 -11.02 9.98
CA PRO A 237 8.17 -12.40 9.51
C PRO A 237 9.43 -13.26 9.69
N GLN A 238 10.58 -12.68 9.37
CA GLN A 238 11.93 -13.27 9.52
C GLN A 238 12.95 -12.16 9.83
N PRO A 239 14.12 -12.47 10.41
CA PRO A 239 15.13 -11.46 10.78
C PRO A 239 15.62 -10.59 9.62
N GLU A 240 15.72 -11.17 8.42
CA GLU A 240 16.17 -10.52 7.19
C GLU A 240 15.07 -9.69 6.53
N PHE A 241 13.82 -9.83 6.99
CA PHE A 241 12.68 -9.13 6.40
C PHE A 241 12.85 -7.62 6.55
N ARG A 242 12.55 -6.88 5.48
CA ARG A 242 12.55 -5.44 5.45
C ARG A 242 11.22 -4.95 4.90
N HIS A 243 10.61 -4.02 5.62
CA HIS A 243 9.38 -3.36 5.17
C HIS A 243 9.71 -2.22 4.21
N ARG A 244 8.70 -1.81 3.44
CA ARG A 244 8.76 -0.65 2.54
C ARG A 244 7.71 0.37 2.94
N LEU A 245 8.13 1.58 3.28
CA LEU A 245 7.29 2.69 3.74
C LEU A 245 7.48 3.95 2.86
N GLY A 246 6.50 4.85 2.88
CA GLY A 246 6.57 6.12 2.15
C GLY A 246 6.29 6.04 0.64
N LEU A 247 6.42 7.18 -0.03
CA LEU A 247 6.10 7.32 -1.47
C LEU A 247 7.25 6.93 -2.39
N GLY A 248 8.49 6.94 -1.88
CA GLY A 248 9.70 6.64 -2.65
C GLY A 248 10.02 5.14 -2.83
N LYS A 249 9.10 4.24 -2.45
CA LYS A 249 9.26 2.78 -2.66
C LYS A 249 9.58 2.38 -4.11
N PRO A 250 9.11 3.07 -5.15
CA PRO A 250 9.53 2.74 -6.51
C PRO A 250 10.97 3.14 -6.85
N LEU A 251 11.59 3.97 -6.02
CA LEU A 251 12.91 4.56 -6.26
C LEU A 251 13.99 3.96 -5.36
N GLY A 252 13.68 2.91 -4.60
CA GLY A 252 14.61 2.36 -3.61
C GLY A 252 14.52 2.97 -2.22
N LEU A 253 13.76 4.05 -2.02
CA LEU A 253 13.63 4.69 -0.70
C LEU A 253 12.64 3.97 0.21
N GLY A 254 12.79 4.19 1.53
CA GLY A 254 11.82 3.76 2.54
C GLY A 254 11.93 2.30 2.95
N THR A 255 13.09 1.67 2.77
CA THR A 255 13.39 0.38 3.39
C THR A 255 13.59 0.57 4.88
N VAL A 256 12.86 -0.19 5.69
CA VAL A 256 12.98 -0.18 7.14
C VAL A 256 13.05 -1.60 7.68
N GLN A 257 13.80 -1.78 8.77
CA GLN A 257 13.74 -2.98 9.59
C GLN A 257 12.85 -2.68 10.79
N VAL A 258 11.97 -3.63 11.14
CA VAL A 258 11.22 -3.58 12.40
C VAL A 258 11.85 -4.63 13.31
N GLN A 259 12.41 -4.17 14.42
CA GLN A 259 13.02 -5.02 15.44
C GLN A 259 12.16 -4.95 16.71
N PRO A 260 11.38 -6.00 17.01
CA PRO A 260 10.72 -6.15 18.30
C PRO A 260 11.77 -6.16 19.41
N LEU A 261 11.53 -5.39 20.48
CA LEU A 261 12.44 -5.31 21.62
C LEU A 261 11.93 -6.20 22.76
N GLY A 262 10.67 -6.02 23.15
CA GLY A 262 10.05 -6.84 24.19
C GLY A 262 8.53 -6.89 24.10
N LEU A 263 7.97 -7.90 24.76
CA LEU A 263 6.54 -8.10 24.94
C LEU A 263 6.20 -7.89 26.41
N PHE A 264 5.33 -6.92 26.69
CA PHE A 264 4.94 -6.52 28.04
C PHE A 264 3.46 -6.82 28.25
N LEU A 265 3.14 -7.70 29.20
CA LEU A 265 1.76 -8.12 29.45
C LEU A 265 1.26 -7.56 30.79
N THR A 266 0.02 -7.08 30.77
CA THR A 266 -0.68 -6.60 31.96
C THR A 266 -1.79 -7.57 32.32
N ASP A 267 -1.77 -8.10 33.54
CA ASP A 267 -2.93 -8.76 34.12
C ASP A 267 -3.84 -7.68 34.68
N ARG A 268 -4.86 -7.30 33.90
CA ARG A 268 -5.80 -6.27 34.32
C ARG A 268 -6.69 -6.76 35.45
N ARG A 269 -7.09 -8.03 35.45
CA ARG A 269 -8.01 -8.57 36.45
C ARG A 269 -7.33 -8.57 37.82
N GLY A 270 -6.15 -9.16 37.92
CA GLY A 270 -5.36 -9.13 39.16
C GLY A 270 -5.11 -7.71 39.66
N ARG A 271 -4.77 -6.75 38.77
CA ARG A 271 -4.50 -5.36 39.17
C ARG A 271 -5.70 -4.57 39.70
N TYR A 272 -6.93 -4.95 39.34
CA TYR A 272 -8.14 -4.28 39.81
C TYR A 272 -8.86 -5.03 40.94
N GLU A 273 -8.40 -6.23 41.28
CA GLU A 273 -8.91 -7.03 42.41
C GLU A 273 -8.09 -6.81 43.71
N THR A 274 -6.93 -6.14 43.65
CA THR A 274 -6.10 -5.83 44.83
C THR A 274 -6.51 -4.54 45.53
N ASP A 275 -6.46 -4.53 46.86
CA ASP A 275 -6.73 -3.33 47.69
C ASP A 275 -5.76 -2.17 47.42
N ASP A 276 -4.53 -2.47 46.96
CA ASP A 276 -3.53 -1.49 46.54
C ASP A 276 -3.33 -1.50 45.01
N LEU A 277 -4.00 -0.57 44.32
CA LEU A 277 -3.93 -0.35 42.87
C LEU A 277 -2.52 0.02 42.36
N PHE A 278 -1.63 0.47 43.26
CA PHE A 278 -0.28 0.94 42.93
C PHE A 278 0.82 0.04 43.49
N GLY A 279 0.50 -0.86 44.43
CA GLY A 279 1.45 -1.80 45.02
C GLY A 279 1.89 -2.93 44.08
N SER A 280 1.06 -3.26 43.08
CA SER A 280 1.42 -4.25 42.05
C SER A 280 2.04 -3.61 40.81
N PRO A 281 3.13 -4.19 40.25
CA PRO A 281 3.75 -3.67 39.03
C PRO A 281 2.77 -3.68 37.85
N ARG A 282 2.89 -2.69 36.95
CA ARG A 282 2.03 -2.59 35.76
C ARG A 282 2.12 -3.81 34.84
N TYR A 283 3.33 -4.34 34.69
CA TYR A 283 3.62 -5.48 33.83
C TYR A 283 3.87 -6.70 34.72
N HIS A 284 3.01 -7.71 34.60
CA HIS A 284 3.13 -8.96 35.36
C HIS A 284 4.05 -9.95 34.65
N ARG A 285 4.23 -9.81 33.32
CA ARG A 285 5.13 -10.62 32.51
C ARG A 285 5.80 -9.75 31.46
N VAL A 286 7.08 -10.00 31.26
CA VAL A 286 7.90 -9.39 30.22
C VAL A 286 8.66 -10.51 29.52
N ALA A 287 8.76 -10.44 28.20
CA ALA A 287 9.69 -11.26 27.42
C ALA A 287 10.58 -10.36 26.57
N VAL A 288 11.87 -10.67 26.56
CA VAL A 288 12.84 -10.07 25.64
C VAL A 288 12.72 -10.79 24.30
N CYS A 289 12.60 -10.03 23.21
CA CYS A 289 12.49 -10.62 21.88
C CYS A 289 13.86 -11.02 21.33
N ASP A 290 13.89 -12.01 20.44
CA ASP A 290 15.14 -12.54 19.89
C ASP A 290 15.98 -11.46 19.17
N GLY A 291 17.26 -11.45 19.51
CA GLY A 291 18.23 -10.47 19.05
C GLY A 291 18.15 -9.12 19.76
N ALA A 292 17.37 -8.99 20.83
CA ALA A 292 17.40 -7.84 21.72
C ALA A 292 18.12 -8.18 23.04
N SER A 293 18.96 -7.28 23.50
CA SER A 293 19.54 -7.29 24.84
C SER A 293 18.97 -6.13 25.68
N PRO A 294 19.06 -6.19 27.02
CA PRO A 294 18.73 -5.04 27.87
C PRO A 294 19.49 -3.77 27.46
N THR A 295 20.75 -3.91 27.07
CA THR A 295 21.60 -2.80 26.62
C THR A 295 21.10 -2.17 25.31
N ASP A 296 20.57 -2.97 24.37
CA ASP A 296 20.01 -2.44 23.12
C ASP A 296 18.80 -1.55 23.39
N LEU A 297 17.93 -1.95 24.32
CA LEU A 297 16.81 -1.12 24.71
C LEU A 297 17.30 0.18 25.34
N GLU A 298 18.25 0.12 26.28
CA GLU A 298 18.79 1.32 26.94
C GLU A 298 19.43 2.30 25.95
N LEU A 299 20.23 1.81 25.00
CA LEU A 299 20.83 2.61 23.94
C LEU A 299 19.75 3.25 23.07
N LYS A 300 18.75 2.49 22.62
CA LYS A 300 17.65 3.04 21.81
C LYS A 300 16.83 4.06 22.59
N LEU A 301 16.69 3.88 23.89
CA LEU A 301 15.98 4.81 24.75
C LEU A 301 16.83 6.01 25.18
N ALA A 302 18.11 6.16 24.81
CA ALA A 302 19.01 7.16 25.43
C ALA A 302 18.55 8.63 25.37
N ALA A 303 17.65 9.00 24.45
CA ALA A 303 17.05 10.33 24.44
C ALA A 303 16.16 10.53 25.69
N VAL A 304 16.35 11.62 26.43
CA VAL A 304 15.68 11.88 27.71
C VAL A 304 14.15 11.79 27.63
N ASP A 305 13.56 12.31 26.55
CA ASP A 305 12.11 12.25 26.32
C ASP A 305 11.63 10.81 26.09
N VAL A 306 12.43 10.01 25.38
CA VAL A 306 12.19 8.59 25.13
C VAL A 306 12.32 7.79 26.43
N GLN A 307 13.37 7.98 27.23
CA GLN A 307 13.50 7.35 28.57
C GLN A 307 12.31 7.66 29.46
N ARG A 308 11.88 8.93 29.50
CA ARG A 308 10.73 9.35 30.31
C ARG A 308 9.45 8.65 29.89
N ARG A 309 9.24 8.43 28.58
CA ARG A 309 8.06 7.75 28.04
C ARG A 309 8.03 6.25 28.37
N TYR A 310 9.19 5.60 28.38
CA TYR A 310 9.34 4.14 28.51
C TYR A 310 9.95 3.69 29.84
N ARG A 311 9.85 4.53 30.88
CA ARG A 311 10.43 4.25 32.21
C ARG A 311 9.92 2.95 32.81
N ARG A 312 8.60 2.71 32.74
CA ARG A 312 7.95 1.54 33.35
C ARG A 312 8.34 0.25 32.65
N GLU A 313 8.46 0.31 31.33
CA GLU A 313 8.92 -0.78 30.49
C GLU A 313 10.38 -1.12 30.82
N LEU A 314 11.24 -0.12 30.97
CA LEU A 314 12.64 -0.33 31.35
C LEU A 314 12.79 -0.92 32.77
N GLU A 315 12.03 -0.41 33.74
CA GLU A 315 11.99 -0.95 35.11
C GLU A 315 11.54 -2.42 35.12
N ALA A 316 10.46 -2.74 34.41
CA ALA A 316 9.95 -4.10 34.32
C ALA A 316 10.93 -5.05 33.59
N TRP A 317 11.60 -4.57 32.54
CA TRP A 317 12.64 -5.34 31.85
C TRP A 317 13.80 -5.68 32.78
N ARG A 318 14.30 -4.71 33.55
CA ARG A 318 15.40 -4.92 34.52
C ARG A 318 15.03 -5.88 35.64
N ALA A 319 13.77 -5.88 36.06
CA ALA A 319 13.26 -6.76 37.10
C ALA A 319 12.97 -8.19 36.61
N THR A 320 13.05 -8.46 35.31
CA THR A 320 12.72 -9.77 34.75
C THR A 320 13.81 -10.80 35.07
N THR A 321 13.49 -11.77 35.92
CA THR A 321 14.30 -12.97 36.15
C THR A 321 13.86 -14.11 35.21
N SER A 322 14.77 -15.02 34.89
CA SER A 322 14.66 -16.01 33.79
C SER A 322 13.56 -17.10 33.94
N ASP A 323 12.69 -17.04 34.95
CA ASP A 323 12.04 -18.26 35.50
C ASP A 323 10.60 -18.57 35.04
N SER A 324 10.07 -17.94 33.98
CA SER A 324 9.27 -18.59 32.92
C SER A 324 8.52 -17.55 32.07
N PRO A 325 8.64 -17.57 30.75
CA PRO A 325 8.68 -16.34 29.98
C PRO A 325 7.34 -16.07 29.26
N ALA A 326 7.03 -14.82 28.95
CA ALA A 326 6.11 -14.57 27.83
C ALA A 326 6.67 -15.25 26.56
N PRO A 327 5.83 -15.69 25.60
CA PRO A 327 6.35 -16.41 24.44
C PRO A 327 7.42 -15.58 23.73
N ASP A 328 8.54 -16.22 23.41
CA ASP A 328 9.57 -15.59 22.60
C ASP A 328 9.03 -15.27 21.20
N TRP A 329 9.75 -14.42 20.48
CA TRP A 329 9.27 -13.89 19.21
C TRP A 329 9.29 -14.97 18.13
N GLN A 330 10.34 -15.78 18.08
CA GLN A 330 10.51 -16.86 17.12
C GLN A 330 9.37 -17.89 17.22
N ALA A 331 8.97 -18.27 18.44
CA ALA A 331 7.87 -19.19 18.70
C ALA A 331 6.54 -18.61 18.23
N LEU A 332 6.29 -17.31 18.43
CA LEU A 332 5.11 -16.62 17.89
C LEU A 332 5.10 -16.63 16.36
N CYS A 333 6.23 -16.33 15.72
CA CYS A 333 6.34 -16.38 14.26
C CYS A 333 6.12 -17.80 13.72
N GLN A 334 6.69 -18.83 14.34
CA GLN A 334 6.48 -20.23 13.95
C GLN A 334 5.02 -20.67 14.11
N GLU A 335 4.34 -20.20 15.17
CA GLU A 335 2.92 -20.45 15.36
C GLU A 335 2.08 -19.80 14.25
N ALA A 336 2.42 -18.57 13.86
CA ALA A 336 1.77 -17.91 12.73
C ALA A 336 2.02 -18.64 11.41
N ILE A 337 3.24 -19.09 11.15
CA ILE A 337 3.58 -19.86 9.94
C ILE A 337 2.74 -21.14 9.86
N ARG A 338 2.65 -21.92 10.95
CA ARG A 338 1.78 -23.11 11.01
C ARG A 338 0.30 -22.79 10.76
N LEU A 339 -0.16 -21.62 11.18
CA LEU A 339 -1.52 -21.16 10.91
C LEU A 339 -1.71 -20.71 9.46
N LEU A 340 -0.69 -20.11 8.82
CA LEU A 340 -0.77 -19.65 7.43
C LEU A 340 -0.59 -20.80 6.42
N ASP A 341 0.17 -21.84 6.78
CA ASP A 341 0.40 -23.03 5.96
C ASP A 341 -0.74 -24.06 6.05
N GLN A 342 -1.74 -23.79 6.89
CA GLN A 342 -2.96 -24.60 6.98
C GLN A 342 -3.72 -24.57 5.64
N PRO A 343 -3.99 -25.73 5.00
CA PRO A 343 -4.60 -25.78 3.67
C PRO A 343 -5.92 -25.04 3.54
N GLU A 344 -6.70 -24.96 4.63
CA GLU A 344 -7.97 -24.24 4.68
C GLU A 344 -7.85 -22.73 4.40
N PHE A 345 -6.67 -22.14 4.63
CA PHE A 345 -6.42 -20.72 4.34
C PHE A 345 -5.82 -20.50 2.96
N GLY A 346 -5.14 -21.50 2.37
CA GLY A 346 -4.49 -21.36 1.06
C GLY A 346 -3.41 -20.28 1.01
N LEU A 347 -2.78 -19.94 2.13
CA LEU A 347 -1.84 -18.81 2.24
C LEU A 347 -0.36 -19.20 2.20
N ALA A 348 -0.04 -20.49 2.09
CA ALA A 348 1.35 -20.98 2.09
C ALA A 348 2.21 -20.30 1.00
N ASP A 349 1.69 -20.24 -0.22
CA ASP A 349 2.37 -19.62 -1.37
C ASP A 349 2.54 -18.12 -1.16
N THR A 350 1.48 -17.45 -0.71
CA THR A 350 1.48 -16.01 -0.43
C THR A 350 2.46 -15.66 0.68
N ARG A 351 2.54 -16.49 1.72
CA ARG A 351 3.51 -16.37 2.82
C ARG A 351 4.94 -16.51 2.30
N ALA A 352 5.23 -17.59 1.57
CA ALA A 352 6.57 -17.85 1.03
C ALA A 352 7.03 -16.75 0.07
N ALA A 353 6.13 -16.27 -0.81
CA ALA A 353 6.40 -15.16 -1.70
C ALA A 353 6.64 -13.85 -0.93
N LEU A 354 5.86 -13.58 0.13
CA LEU A 354 6.05 -12.41 0.98
C LEU A 354 7.41 -12.43 1.68
N GLU A 355 7.78 -13.54 2.31
CA GLU A 355 9.08 -13.71 2.97
C GLU A 355 10.23 -13.51 1.97
N SER A 356 10.16 -14.18 0.82
CA SER A 356 11.16 -14.06 -0.24
C SER A 356 11.29 -12.61 -0.73
N LEU A 357 10.18 -11.92 -0.99
CA LEU A 357 10.19 -10.53 -1.47
C LEU A 357 10.61 -9.51 -0.40
N GLY A 358 10.45 -9.83 0.87
CA GLY A 358 10.86 -8.99 1.97
C GLY A 358 12.33 -9.12 2.35
N ASN A 359 13.05 -10.13 1.87
CA ASN A 359 14.47 -10.28 2.09
C ASN A 359 15.27 -9.52 1.00
N PRO A 360 16.09 -8.51 1.34
CA PRO A 360 16.91 -7.84 0.34
C PRO A 360 17.95 -8.76 -0.33
N ALA A 361 18.39 -9.83 0.33
CA ALA A 361 19.42 -10.74 -0.19
C ALA A 361 18.88 -11.65 -1.31
N THR A 362 17.63 -12.09 -1.23
CA THR A 362 16.95 -12.90 -2.27
C THR A 362 16.62 -12.09 -3.52
N THR A 363 16.67 -10.76 -3.42
CA THR A 363 16.35 -9.82 -4.49
C THR A 363 17.56 -9.03 -4.98
N ALA A 364 18.75 -9.28 -4.41
CA ALA A 364 19.97 -8.51 -4.61
C ALA A 364 20.57 -8.60 -6.02
N ASP A 365 20.37 -9.73 -6.70
CA ASP A 365 20.95 -10.02 -8.03
C ASP A 365 19.97 -9.82 -9.19
N ALA A 366 18.69 -9.56 -8.89
CA ALA A 366 17.73 -9.24 -9.92
C ALA A 366 17.94 -7.79 -10.38
N PRO A 367 18.19 -7.52 -11.68
CA PRO A 367 18.20 -6.15 -12.16
C PRO A 367 16.77 -5.60 -12.08
N ILE A 368 16.55 -4.74 -11.09
CA ILE A 368 15.23 -4.18 -10.79
C ILE A 368 14.96 -2.99 -11.73
N HIS A 369 14.18 -3.23 -12.79
CA HIS A 369 13.89 -2.23 -13.84
C HIS A 369 12.54 -1.51 -13.61
N TYR A 370 12.51 -0.38 -12.88
CA TYR A 370 11.29 0.44 -12.73
C TYR A 370 11.04 1.30 -13.98
N PRO A 371 10.13 0.87 -14.85
CA PRO A 371 10.47 0.61 -16.24
C PRO A 371 11.62 1.52 -16.70
N ARG A 372 12.84 1.02 -16.52
CA ARG A 372 14.01 1.60 -17.17
C ARG A 372 14.29 0.61 -18.28
N LEU A 373 13.88 0.99 -19.49
CA LEU A 373 14.31 0.32 -20.72
C LEU A 373 15.81 -0.02 -20.60
N PRO A 374 16.27 -1.15 -21.16
CA PRO A 374 17.69 -1.47 -21.18
C PRO A 374 18.48 -0.25 -21.65
N ASP A 375 19.54 0.13 -20.91
CA ASP A 375 20.41 1.29 -21.17
C ASP A 375 20.73 1.48 -22.68
N PRO A 376 21.04 0.42 -23.46
CA PRO A 376 21.36 0.58 -24.89
C PRO A 376 20.20 1.06 -25.78
N LEU A 377 18.95 0.92 -25.32
CA LEU A 377 17.75 1.26 -26.10
C LEU A 377 17.16 2.62 -25.74
N LEU A 378 17.73 3.30 -24.75
CA LEU A 378 17.26 4.61 -24.29
C LEU A 378 17.93 5.73 -25.09
N PRO A 379 17.15 6.66 -25.69
CA PRO A 379 17.70 7.90 -26.23
C PRO A 379 18.50 8.62 -25.14
N ARG A 380 19.65 9.17 -25.51
CA ARG A 380 20.52 9.88 -24.58
C ARG A 380 20.19 11.36 -24.52
N VAL A 381 20.28 11.93 -23.32
CA VAL A 381 20.15 13.37 -23.06
C VAL A 381 21.46 13.88 -22.46
N LYS A 382 21.90 15.05 -22.92
CA LYS A 382 23.06 15.74 -22.32
C LYS A 382 22.61 16.44 -21.04
N ILE A 383 23.23 16.07 -19.94
CA ILE A 383 23.00 16.64 -18.60
C ILE A 383 24.37 16.93 -17.99
N ASP A 384 24.61 18.19 -17.60
CA ASP A 384 25.90 18.66 -17.05
C ASP A 384 27.10 18.27 -17.94
N GLY A 385 26.92 18.37 -19.27
CA GLY A 385 27.95 17.99 -20.25
C GLY A 385 28.17 16.49 -20.43
N ARG A 386 27.48 15.62 -19.70
CA ARG A 386 27.57 14.16 -19.83
C ARG A 386 26.31 13.59 -20.48
N GLU A 387 26.47 12.66 -21.41
CA GLU A 387 25.33 11.93 -21.95
C GLU A 387 24.84 10.88 -20.97
N ARG A 388 23.53 10.89 -20.70
CA ARG A 388 22.87 9.93 -19.82
C ARG A 388 21.61 9.37 -20.50
N PRO A 389 21.20 8.13 -20.20
CA PRO A 389 19.98 7.55 -20.77
C PRO A 389 18.72 8.27 -20.28
N ASN A 390 17.80 8.62 -21.20
CA ASN A 390 16.55 9.32 -20.89
C ASN A 390 15.47 8.39 -20.32
N THR A 391 15.73 7.85 -19.13
CA THR A 391 14.86 6.89 -18.44
C THR A 391 13.48 7.44 -18.10
N GLU A 392 13.34 8.76 -17.87
CA GLU A 392 12.09 9.35 -17.39
C GLU A 392 11.06 9.60 -18.51
N ALA A 393 11.49 10.09 -19.67
CA ALA A 393 10.57 10.39 -20.78
C ALA A 393 10.11 9.11 -21.50
N GLU A 394 10.98 8.11 -21.61
CA GLU A 394 10.66 6.87 -22.32
C GLU A 394 9.79 5.90 -21.50
N LEU A 395 9.65 6.11 -20.18
CA LEU A 395 8.76 5.32 -19.32
C LEU A 395 7.30 5.37 -19.80
N PHE A 396 6.81 6.57 -20.08
CA PHE A 396 5.44 6.76 -20.59
C PHE A 396 5.28 6.14 -21.97
N ARG A 397 6.27 6.35 -22.85
CA ARG A 397 6.29 5.79 -24.19
C ARG A 397 6.27 4.26 -24.18
N TRP A 398 7.04 3.64 -23.29
CA TRP A 398 7.02 2.20 -23.09
C TRP A 398 5.64 1.70 -22.68
N HIS A 399 4.98 2.36 -21.72
CA HIS A 399 3.63 1.98 -21.30
C HIS A 399 2.62 2.02 -22.45
N THR A 400 2.66 3.08 -23.28
CA THR A 400 1.80 3.21 -24.46
C THR A 400 2.11 2.13 -25.50
N LEU A 401 3.38 1.93 -25.87
CA LEU A 401 3.77 0.93 -26.86
C LEU A 401 3.45 -0.50 -26.39
N ASN A 402 3.61 -0.79 -25.10
CA ASN A 402 3.34 -2.11 -24.55
C ASN A 402 1.84 -2.48 -24.60
N GLN A 403 0.93 -1.49 -24.55
CA GLN A 403 -0.52 -1.71 -24.71
C GLN A 403 -0.90 -2.21 -26.10
N GLU A 404 -0.13 -1.82 -27.11
CA GLU A 404 -0.44 -2.11 -28.51
C GLU A 404 0.24 -3.40 -29.01
N ARG A 405 1.06 -4.04 -28.17
CA ARG A 405 1.74 -5.29 -28.51
C ARG A 405 0.75 -6.46 -28.59
N PRO A 406 0.89 -7.37 -29.57
CA PRO A 406 0.13 -8.63 -29.60
C PRO A 406 0.33 -9.46 -28.33
N LEU A 407 1.56 -9.47 -27.80
CA LEU A 407 1.94 -10.04 -26.52
C LEU A 407 2.58 -8.94 -25.65
N PRO A 408 1.81 -8.28 -24.78
CA PRO A 408 2.31 -7.28 -23.85
C PRO A 408 3.29 -7.88 -22.85
N GLN A 409 4.37 -7.15 -22.56
CA GLN A 409 5.20 -7.43 -21.39
C GLN A 409 4.37 -7.17 -20.12
N ARG A 410 4.31 -8.15 -19.24
CA ARG A 410 3.49 -8.11 -18.02
C ARG A 410 4.26 -8.60 -16.81
N LEU A 411 3.75 -8.24 -15.64
CA LEU A 411 4.24 -8.74 -14.36
C LEU A 411 3.69 -10.16 -14.16
N SER A 412 4.54 -11.18 -14.20
CA SER A 412 4.11 -12.57 -13.93
C SER A 412 3.75 -12.75 -12.45
N PRO A 413 2.63 -13.38 -12.08
CA PRO A 413 2.37 -13.75 -10.70
C PRO A 413 3.52 -14.58 -10.13
N LEU A 414 3.84 -14.40 -8.85
CA LEU A 414 4.75 -15.32 -8.14
C LEU A 414 3.91 -16.50 -7.63
N SER A 415 4.19 -17.70 -8.12
CA SER A 415 3.63 -18.97 -7.63
C SER A 415 4.71 -19.86 -7.01
N HIS A 416 4.33 -20.88 -6.25
CA HIS A 416 5.25 -21.83 -5.62
C HIS A 416 6.23 -22.48 -6.62
N ASP A 417 5.77 -22.79 -7.82
CA ASP A 417 6.58 -23.39 -8.89
C ASP A 417 7.32 -22.36 -9.75
N ALA A 418 7.07 -21.07 -9.53
CA ALA A 418 7.82 -20.03 -10.20
C ALA A 418 9.28 -20.13 -9.73
N PRO A 419 10.25 -20.04 -10.66
CA PRO A 419 11.65 -20.05 -10.28
C PRO A 419 11.88 -19.00 -9.19
N GLN A 420 12.60 -19.37 -8.12
CA GLN A 420 13.07 -18.40 -7.11
C GLN A 420 13.54 -17.12 -7.81
N PRO A 421 13.35 -15.92 -7.24
CA PRO A 421 13.67 -14.65 -7.89
C PRO A 421 15.09 -14.59 -8.52
N ASN A 422 16.03 -15.40 -8.03
CA ASN A 422 17.37 -15.60 -8.60
C ASN A 422 17.44 -16.29 -9.98
N LYS A 423 16.37 -16.95 -10.42
CA LYS A 423 16.21 -17.61 -11.74
C LYS A 423 15.40 -16.78 -12.73
N LEU A 424 14.86 -15.63 -12.31
CA LEU A 424 14.25 -14.62 -13.19
C LEU A 424 15.33 -13.82 -13.93
N ARG A 425 16.24 -14.54 -14.60
CA ARG A 425 17.30 -13.97 -15.42
C ARG A 425 16.73 -13.63 -16.80
N ARG A 426 16.25 -12.39 -16.96
CA ARG A 426 16.41 -11.52 -18.17
C ARG A 426 15.22 -10.65 -18.55
N GLU A 427 14.00 -10.87 -18.04
CA GLU A 427 12.82 -10.12 -18.52
C GLU A 427 11.83 -9.71 -17.42
N SER A 428 12.29 -9.71 -16.17
CA SER A 428 11.38 -9.58 -15.04
C SER A 428 11.15 -8.15 -14.63
N PRO A 429 9.89 -7.69 -14.53
CA PRO A 429 9.64 -6.29 -14.28
C PRO A 429 9.62 -6.00 -12.77
N PHE A 430 9.83 -4.73 -12.42
CA PHE A 430 10.02 -4.15 -11.08
C PHE A 430 9.04 -4.52 -9.97
N MET A 431 7.92 -5.12 -10.34
CA MET A 431 6.73 -5.19 -9.53
C MET A 431 6.12 -6.54 -9.79
N PHE A 432 5.76 -7.23 -8.73
CA PHE A 432 4.93 -8.40 -8.84
C PHE A 432 3.69 -8.16 -8.01
N PHE A 433 2.66 -8.90 -8.36
CA PHE A 433 1.53 -9.04 -7.47
C PHE A 433 1.71 -10.33 -6.71
N LEU A 434 1.60 -10.24 -5.39
CA LEU A 434 1.34 -11.38 -4.55
C LEU A 434 -0.09 -11.83 -4.84
N HIS A 435 -0.27 -13.06 -5.32
CA HIS A 435 -1.60 -13.62 -5.51
C HIS A 435 -2.36 -13.57 -4.17
N ALA A 436 -3.64 -13.19 -4.21
CA ALA A 436 -4.50 -13.25 -3.04
C ALA A 436 -5.01 -14.67 -2.85
#